data_AF-A0A8H3FCQ9-F1
#
_entry.id   AF-A0A8H3FCQ9-F1
#
_cell.length_a   1.000
_cell.length_b   1.000
_cell.length_c   1.000
_cell.angle_alpha   90.00
_cell.angle_beta   90.00
_cell.angle_gamma   90.00
#
_symmetry.space_group_name_H-M   'P 1'
#
loop_
_entity.id
_entity.type
_entity.pdbx_description
1 polymer ?
#
loop_
_entity_poly.entity_id
_entity_poly.type
_entity_poly.pdbx_seq_one_letter_code
_entity_poly.pdbx_strand_id
1 'polypeptide(L)'
;NIEIEGHNAVQLATMEPRRTYKPLSTAKNWYEYFKDLNGIDSIESVNPDFTPRGSERGNIAVCSMLKLASDSVSSVLTALAALELTIPDLSQRERLTIHMLGGTARELMVLRLNEEFLHLLPKLQLVTVGYIGPDIPSASGKSPLLPSECCQYCTAAGRKRHIFLRRSLYHECDEASLFPEFPPDLIMACNSGHADEETESWRPTLERILERNIPALFTTFNEAEAVDEQSVLRRMGARFIQDCGKNRWHGLVPKIENFGARYEVFYNNYFTYIVKGKK
;
A
#
# COMPACT_ATOMS: atom_id res chain seq x y z
N ASN A 1 4.00 25.88 -2.17
CA ASN A 1 3.60 25.24 -3.42
C ASN A 1 4.70 24.29 -3.83
N ILE A 2 4.61 23.02 -3.44
CA ILE A 2 5.49 21.99 -3.97
C ILE A 2 4.78 21.48 -5.23
N GLU A 3 5.20 21.94 -6.40
CA GLU A 3 4.89 21.26 -7.65
C GLU A 3 5.69 19.95 -7.63
N ILE A 4 5.00 18.86 -7.32
CA ILE A 4 5.53 17.52 -7.56
C ILE A 4 5.35 17.31 -9.06
N GLU A 5 6.41 17.54 -9.83
CA GLU A 5 6.48 17.14 -11.24
C GLU A 5 6.23 15.63 -11.32
N GLY A 6 5.03 15.26 -11.73
CA GLY A 6 4.62 13.88 -11.89
C GLY A 6 5.36 13.27 -13.07
N HIS A 7 6.46 12.56 -12.82
CA HIS A 7 6.93 11.57 -13.77
C HIS A 7 5.81 10.54 -13.97
N ASN A 8 5.42 10.34 -15.23
CA ASN A 8 4.31 9.53 -15.73
C ASN A 8 4.18 8.14 -15.07
N ALA A 9 3.60 8.06 -13.88
CA ALA A 9 3.02 6.84 -13.38
C ALA A 9 1.78 6.57 -14.23
N VAL A 10 1.70 5.39 -14.85
CA VAL A 10 0.47 4.94 -15.49
C VAL A 10 -0.52 4.63 -14.36
N GLN A 11 -1.37 5.62 -14.05
CA GLN A 11 -2.37 5.51 -13.00
C GLN A 11 -3.64 4.87 -13.57
N LEU A 12 -3.64 3.53 -13.66
CA LEU A 12 -4.86 2.76 -13.92
C LEU A 12 -5.58 2.46 -12.60
N ALA A 13 -6.20 3.49 -12.04
CA ALA A 13 -7.26 3.27 -11.05
C ALA A 13 -8.44 2.57 -11.75
N THR A 14 -9.25 1.81 -10.99
CA THR A 14 -10.56 1.34 -11.46
C THR A 14 -11.32 2.57 -11.99
N MET A 15 -11.84 2.54 -13.21
CA MET A 15 -12.35 3.79 -13.83
C MET A 15 -13.57 4.38 -13.11
N GLU A 16 -14.48 3.52 -12.65
CA GLU A 16 -15.71 3.93 -11.96
C GLU A 16 -15.83 3.27 -10.59
N PRO A 17 -16.33 3.99 -9.57
CA PRO A 17 -16.58 3.36 -8.28
C PRO A 17 -17.59 2.22 -8.39
N ARG A 18 -17.28 1.09 -7.74
CA ARG A 18 -18.16 -0.07 -7.73
C ARG A 18 -19.47 0.23 -7.00
N ARG A 19 -20.55 -0.37 -7.49
CA ARG A 19 -21.87 -0.35 -6.84
C ARG A 19 -22.03 -1.45 -5.78
N THR A 20 -21.34 -2.57 -5.98
CA THR A 20 -21.38 -3.74 -5.10
C THR A 20 -19.99 -4.14 -4.67
N TYR A 21 -19.83 -4.50 -3.40
CA TYR A 21 -18.53 -4.92 -2.89
C TYR A 21 -18.18 -6.31 -3.44
N LYS A 22 -16.97 -6.42 -3.99
CA LYS A 22 -16.36 -7.68 -4.42
C LYS A 22 -14.99 -7.78 -3.74
N PRO A 23 -14.78 -8.74 -2.82
CA PRO A 23 -13.50 -8.89 -2.14
C PRO A 23 -12.35 -9.11 -3.12
N LEU A 24 -11.16 -8.59 -2.82
CA LEU A 24 -9.95 -8.86 -3.62
C LEU A 24 -9.66 -10.36 -3.68
N SER A 25 -10.00 -11.10 -2.63
CA SER A 25 -9.84 -12.56 -2.58
C SER A 25 -10.55 -13.32 -3.71
N THR A 26 -11.54 -12.71 -4.37
CA THR A 26 -12.26 -13.29 -5.52
C THR A 26 -11.42 -13.37 -6.80
N ALA A 27 -10.35 -12.56 -6.92
CA ALA A 27 -9.39 -12.64 -8.01
C ALA A 27 -8.11 -13.36 -7.56
N LYS A 28 -7.68 -14.36 -8.33
CA LYS A 28 -6.52 -15.21 -8.00
C LYS A 28 -5.17 -14.56 -8.30
N ASN A 29 -5.14 -13.61 -9.22
CA ASN A 29 -3.93 -12.94 -9.70
C ASN A 29 -4.26 -11.59 -10.34
N TRP A 30 -3.23 -10.87 -10.80
CA TRP A 30 -3.38 -9.59 -11.48
C TRP A 30 -4.22 -9.64 -12.76
N TYR A 31 -4.20 -10.75 -13.51
CA TYR A 31 -4.98 -10.87 -14.75
C TYR A 31 -6.47 -10.86 -14.44
N GLU A 32 -6.91 -11.69 -13.48
CA GLU A 32 -8.30 -11.70 -13.00
C GLU A 32 -8.67 -10.37 -12.33
N TYR A 33 -7.73 -9.71 -11.65
CA TYR A 33 -7.97 -8.37 -11.11
C TYR A 33 -8.28 -7.37 -12.23
N PHE A 34 -7.40 -7.23 -13.23
CA PHE A 34 -7.61 -6.25 -14.28
C PHE A 34 -8.88 -6.54 -15.09
N LYS A 35 -9.19 -7.82 -15.30
CA LYS A 35 -10.38 -8.25 -16.03
C LYS A 35 -11.68 -8.08 -15.25
N ASP A 36 -11.78 -8.71 -14.07
CA ASP A 36 -13.07 -8.92 -13.41
C ASP A 36 -13.38 -7.88 -12.31
N LEU A 37 -12.33 -7.24 -11.82
CA LEU A 37 -12.37 -6.35 -10.66
C LEU A 37 -12.13 -4.88 -11.05
N ASN A 38 -11.16 -4.62 -11.92
CA ASN A 38 -10.86 -3.28 -12.43
C ASN A 38 -11.66 -2.95 -13.70
N GLY A 39 -11.91 -3.95 -14.56
CA GLY A 39 -12.73 -3.82 -15.76
C GLY A 39 -11.99 -3.18 -16.94
N ILE A 40 -10.70 -3.46 -17.11
CA ILE A 40 -9.93 -3.00 -18.28
C ILE A 40 -10.18 -3.95 -19.45
N ASP A 41 -10.88 -3.50 -20.48
CA ASP A 41 -11.16 -4.29 -21.69
C ASP A 41 -9.87 -4.69 -22.43
N SER A 42 -8.85 -3.82 -22.42
CA SER A 42 -7.58 -4.08 -23.12
C SER A 42 -6.76 -5.23 -22.52
N ILE A 43 -7.17 -5.80 -21.37
CA ILE A 43 -6.57 -7.02 -20.80
C ILE A 43 -6.63 -8.20 -21.76
N GLU A 44 -7.55 -8.20 -22.73
CA GLU A 44 -7.68 -9.22 -23.77
C GLU A 44 -6.50 -9.25 -24.74
N SER A 45 -5.70 -8.18 -24.82
CA SER A 45 -4.45 -8.13 -25.59
C SER A 45 -3.27 -8.83 -24.91
N VAL A 46 -3.46 -9.36 -23.69
CA VAL A 46 -2.39 -9.87 -22.82
C VAL A 46 -2.74 -11.28 -22.32
N ASN A 47 -1.74 -12.13 -22.15
CA ASN A 47 -1.89 -13.45 -21.55
C ASN A 47 -1.89 -13.37 -20.01
N PRO A 48 -2.40 -14.38 -19.30
CA PRO A 48 -2.41 -14.37 -17.83
C PRO A 48 -1.03 -14.23 -17.15
N ASP A 49 0.06 -14.58 -17.85
CA ASP A 49 1.44 -14.41 -17.40
C ASP A 49 2.02 -13.02 -17.73
N PHE A 50 1.19 -12.09 -18.21
CA PHE A 50 1.59 -10.78 -18.69
C PHE A 50 2.66 -10.84 -19.79
N THR A 51 2.47 -11.76 -20.74
CA THR A 51 3.08 -11.70 -22.07
C THR A 51 2.08 -11.12 -23.08
N PRO A 52 2.53 -10.34 -24.08
CA PRO A 52 1.63 -9.82 -25.10
C PRO A 52 1.06 -10.98 -25.95
N ARG A 53 -0.22 -10.88 -26.34
CA ARG A 53 -0.80 -11.79 -27.33
C ARG A 53 -0.29 -11.42 -28.72
N GLY A 54 0.63 -12.21 -29.26
CA GLY A 54 1.29 -11.91 -30.53
C GLY A 54 2.31 -10.79 -30.43
N SER A 55 2.84 -10.36 -31.59
CA SER A 55 3.94 -9.39 -31.70
C SER A 55 3.49 -7.98 -32.09
N GLU A 56 2.19 -7.71 -32.08
CA GLU A 56 1.65 -6.39 -32.42
C GLU A 56 2.10 -5.35 -31.41
N ARG A 57 2.55 -4.18 -31.91
CA ARG A 57 3.05 -3.08 -31.08
C ARG A 57 2.02 -2.63 -30.03
N GLY A 58 0.73 -2.67 -30.37
CA GLY A 58 -0.36 -2.36 -29.44
C GLY A 58 -0.40 -3.31 -28.24
N ASN A 59 -0.33 -4.62 -28.49
CA ASN A 59 -0.39 -5.63 -27.43
C ASN A 59 0.84 -5.56 -26.50
N ILE A 60 2.02 -5.25 -27.06
CA ILE A 60 3.23 -4.99 -26.28
C ILE A 60 3.05 -3.75 -25.39
N ALA A 61 2.50 -2.66 -25.93
CA ALA A 61 2.27 -1.43 -25.16
C ALA A 61 1.28 -1.64 -24.01
N VAL A 62 0.17 -2.33 -24.26
CA VAL A 62 -0.83 -2.67 -23.21
C VAL A 62 -0.21 -3.54 -22.14
N CYS A 63 0.55 -4.57 -22.51
CA CYS A 63 1.26 -5.43 -21.57
C CYS A 63 2.19 -4.64 -20.64
N SER A 64 3.03 -3.76 -21.20
CA SER A 64 3.92 -2.89 -20.42
C SER A 64 3.15 -1.94 -19.52
N MET A 65 2.08 -1.34 -20.03
CA MET A 65 1.21 -0.44 -19.28
C MET A 65 0.59 -1.13 -18.05
N LEU A 66 0.06 -2.34 -18.21
CA LEU A 66 -0.54 -3.10 -17.10
C LEU A 66 0.49 -3.55 -16.06
N LYS A 67 1.72 -3.90 -16.47
CA LYS A 67 2.81 -4.16 -15.53
C LYS A 67 3.15 -2.92 -14.70
N LEU A 68 3.28 -1.76 -15.34
CA LEU A 68 3.53 -0.49 -14.65
C LEU A 68 2.39 -0.12 -13.69
N ALA A 69 1.14 -0.35 -14.11
CA ALA A 69 -0.03 -0.13 -13.25
C ALA A 69 -0.02 -1.04 -12.03
N SER A 70 0.34 -2.32 -12.19
CA SER A 70 0.46 -3.27 -11.06
C SER A 70 1.46 -2.79 -10.01
N ASP A 71 2.60 -2.23 -10.43
CA ASP A 71 3.60 -1.69 -9.52
C ASP A 71 3.08 -0.45 -8.78
N SER A 72 2.37 0.42 -9.50
CA SER A 72 1.86 1.68 -8.95
C SER A 72 0.76 1.46 -7.92
N VAL A 73 -0.16 0.51 -8.16
CA VAL A 73 -1.30 0.24 -7.27
C VAL A 73 -1.03 -0.88 -6.25
N SER A 74 0.14 -1.52 -6.31
CA SER A 74 0.51 -2.64 -5.44
C SER A 74 0.31 -2.34 -3.95
N SER A 75 0.78 -1.20 -3.46
CA SER A 75 0.66 -0.86 -2.02
C SER A 75 -0.79 -0.71 -1.59
N VAL A 76 -1.63 -0.09 -2.43
CA VAL A 76 -3.05 0.10 -2.17
C VAL A 76 -3.82 -1.22 -2.12
N LEU A 77 -3.59 -2.12 -3.09
CA LEU A 77 -4.24 -3.43 -3.09
C LEU A 77 -3.71 -4.35 -1.97
N THR A 78 -2.43 -4.22 -1.62
CA THR A 78 -1.85 -4.97 -0.50
C THR A 78 -2.46 -4.51 0.83
N ALA A 79 -2.60 -3.19 1.03
CA ALA A 79 -3.30 -2.63 2.17
C ALA A 79 -4.78 -3.07 2.21
N LEU A 80 -5.48 -3.04 1.09
CA LEU A 80 -6.87 -3.49 1.03
C LEU A 80 -7.00 -4.98 1.36
N ALA A 81 -6.11 -5.83 0.87
CA ALA A 81 -6.10 -7.25 1.21
C ALA A 81 -5.85 -7.48 2.72
N ALA A 82 -4.97 -6.70 3.34
CA ALA A 82 -4.78 -6.74 4.79
C ALA A 82 -6.01 -6.25 5.57
N LEU A 83 -6.69 -5.19 5.10
CA LEU A 83 -7.95 -4.72 5.69
C LEU A 83 -9.03 -5.81 5.61
N GLU A 84 -9.16 -6.51 4.48
CA GLU A 84 -10.13 -7.61 4.32
C GLU A 84 -9.90 -8.75 5.31
N LEU A 85 -8.64 -9.04 5.62
CA LEU A 85 -8.27 -10.08 6.58
C LEU A 85 -8.47 -9.65 8.05
N THR A 86 -8.41 -8.35 8.34
CA THR A 86 -8.28 -7.85 9.71
C THR A 86 -9.50 -7.08 10.22
N ILE A 87 -10.40 -6.68 9.31
CA ILE A 87 -11.63 -5.93 9.60
C ILE A 87 -12.85 -6.71 9.04
N PRO A 88 -13.54 -7.50 9.88
CA PRO A 88 -14.65 -8.37 9.44
C PRO A 88 -15.79 -7.64 8.72
N ASP A 89 -16.03 -6.36 9.05
CA ASP A 89 -17.10 -5.54 8.52
C ASP A 89 -16.62 -4.49 7.49
N LEU A 90 -15.44 -4.69 6.88
CA LEU A 90 -14.82 -3.72 5.98
C LEU A 90 -15.78 -3.18 4.90
N SER A 91 -16.61 -4.05 4.32
CA SER A 91 -17.59 -3.69 3.29
C SER A 91 -18.64 -2.68 3.74
N GLN A 92 -18.81 -2.49 5.05
CA GLN A 92 -19.76 -1.57 5.68
C GLN A 92 -19.10 -0.29 6.18
N ARG A 93 -17.77 -0.19 6.13
CA ARG A 93 -17.05 0.98 6.62
C ARG A 93 -17.29 2.18 5.72
N GLU A 94 -17.69 3.29 6.34
CA GLU A 94 -17.84 4.58 5.66
C GLU A 94 -16.57 5.43 5.74
N ARG A 95 -15.66 5.10 6.66
CA ARG A 95 -14.40 5.80 6.89
C ARG A 95 -13.27 4.82 7.10
N LEU A 96 -12.11 5.12 6.53
CA LEU A 96 -10.87 4.38 6.75
C LEU A 96 -9.70 5.34 6.93
N THR A 97 -8.84 5.03 7.90
CA THR A 97 -7.58 5.71 8.13
C THR A 97 -6.43 4.72 8.02
N ILE A 98 -5.44 5.01 7.17
CA ILE A 98 -4.25 4.17 6.97
C ILE A 98 -3.00 4.98 7.26
N HIS A 99 -2.12 4.46 8.11
CA HIS A 99 -0.81 5.06 8.38
C HIS A 99 0.26 4.30 7.58
N MET A 100 0.80 4.93 6.55
CA MET A 100 1.94 4.43 5.78
C MET A 100 3.25 4.94 6.39
N LEU A 101 4.09 4.01 6.84
CA LEU A 101 5.37 4.27 7.48
C LEU A 101 6.51 4.19 6.47
N GLY A 102 7.59 4.92 6.76
CA GLY A 102 8.78 4.96 5.90
C GLY A 102 8.51 5.65 4.57
N GLY A 103 7.53 6.57 4.53
CA GLY A 103 7.17 7.25 3.30
C GLY A 103 8.36 8.04 2.74
N THR A 104 8.89 7.59 1.61
CA THR A 104 9.88 8.30 0.81
C THR A 104 9.16 9.13 -0.26
N ALA A 105 9.93 9.84 -1.10
CA ALA A 105 9.38 10.51 -2.27
C ALA A 105 8.55 9.57 -3.17
N ARG A 106 8.85 8.27 -3.18
CA ARG A 106 8.18 7.28 -4.01
C ARG A 106 6.73 7.04 -3.61
N GLU A 107 6.46 6.82 -2.33
CA GLU A 107 5.10 6.59 -1.84
C GLU A 107 4.21 7.83 -2.07
N LEU A 108 4.82 9.01 -2.15
CA LEU A 108 4.13 10.27 -2.46
C LEU A 108 3.80 10.43 -3.94
N MET A 109 4.48 9.73 -4.86
CA MET A 109 4.14 9.78 -6.29
C MET A 109 2.80 9.11 -6.61
N VAL A 110 2.33 8.23 -5.73
CA VAL A 110 1.10 7.45 -5.91
C VAL A 110 -0.07 7.94 -5.05
N LEU A 111 0.01 9.16 -4.49
CA LEU A 111 -1.04 9.72 -3.63
C LEU A 111 -2.45 9.66 -4.24
N ARG A 112 -2.56 9.90 -5.57
CA ARG A 112 -3.85 9.86 -6.29
C ARG A 112 -4.46 8.45 -6.29
N LEU A 113 -3.65 7.39 -6.26
CA LEU A 113 -4.11 6.01 -6.27
C LEU A 113 -4.79 5.58 -4.97
N ASN A 114 -4.68 6.35 -3.90
CA ASN A 114 -5.50 6.13 -2.69
C ASN A 114 -7.02 6.29 -2.97
N GLU A 115 -7.41 6.91 -4.08
CA GLU A 115 -8.82 6.90 -4.52
C GLU A 115 -9.33 5.49 -4.83
N GLU A 116 -8.45 4.54 -5.14
CA GLU A 116 -8.82 3.15 -5.42
C GLU A 116 -9.58 2.52 -4.24
N PHE A 117 -9.29 2.90 -2.99
CA PHE A 117 -10.09 2.47 -1.84
C PHE A 117 -11.56 2.87 -1.97
N LEU A 118 -11.85 4.10 -2.42
CA LEU A 118 -13.21 4.58 -2.64
C LEU A 118 -13.87 3.83 -3.80
N HIS A 119 -13.10 3.43 -4.81
CA HIS A 119 -13.64 2.70 -5.96
C HIS A 119 -13.95 1.25 -5.63
N LEU A 120 -13.11 0.61 -4.82
CA LEU A 120 -13.23 -0.81 -4.47
C LEU A 120 -14.20 -1.08 -3.31
N LEU A 121 -14.42 -0.09 -2.43
CA LEU A 121 -15.33 -0.16 -1.28
C LEU A 121 -16.56 0.77 -1.48
N PRO A 122 -17.71 0.25 -1.94
CA PRO A 122 -18.86 1.07 -2.33
C PRO A 122 -19.48 1.92 -1.21
N LYS A 123 -19.33 1.50 0.05
CA LYS A 123 -19.86 2.25 1.20
C LYS A 123 -18.88 3.30 1.73
N LEU A 124 -17.61 3.25 1.33
CA LEU A 124 -16.59 4.16 1.82
C LEU A 124 -16.86 5.59 1.32
N GLN A 125 -17.02 6.51 2.26
CA GLN A 125 -17.23 7.93 2.01
C GLN A 125 -15.96 8.76 2.22
N LEU A 126 -15.07 8.30 3.09
CA LEU A 126 -13.82 8.98 3.39
C LEU A 126 -12.67 7.99 3.54
N VAL A 127 -11.58 8.24 2.81
CA VAL A 127 -10.29 7.61 3.08
C VAL A 127 -9.27 8.67 3.49
N THR A 128 -8.59 8.43 4.60
CA THR A 128 -7.48 9.26 5.08
C THR A 128 -6.20 8.43 5.03
N VAL A 129 -5.18 8.92 4.34
CA VAL A 129 -3.86 8.25 4.31
C VAL A 129 -2.80 9.17 4.88
N GLY A 130 -2.18 8.72 5.96
CA GLY A 130 -1.06 9.38 6.62
C GLY A 130 0.27 8.85 6.16
N TYR A 131 1.15 9.71 5.67
CA TYR A 131 2.51 9.32 5.30
C TYR A 131 3.47 9.82 6.38
N ILE A 132 4.13 8.88 7.05
CA ILE A 132 4.90 9.15 8.27
C ILE A 132 6.31 8.62 8.08
N GLY A 133 7.31 9.48 8.25
CA GLY A 133 8.71 9.10 8.14
C GLY A 133 9.67 10.28 8.21
N PRO A 134 10.95 10.05 8.51
CA PRO A 134 11.96 11.10 8.66
C PRO A 134 12.23 11.88 7.35
N ASP A 135 12.02 11.23 6.20
CA ASP A 135 12.31 11.76 4.86
C ASP A 135 11.11 12.39 4.15
N ILE A 136 9.98 12.50 4.85
CA ILE A 136 8.80 13.17 4.30
C ILE A 136 9.12 14.66 4.03
N PRO A 137 8.84 15.19 2.83
CA PRO A 137 9.08 16.58 2.45
C PRO A 137 8.00 17.49 3.06
N SER A 138 7.94 17.55 4.38
CA SER A 138 7.09 18.45 5.16
C SER A 138 7.90 19.15 6.24
N ALA A 139 7.39 20.26 6.77
CA ALA A 139 7.93 20.87 7.96
C ALA A 139 7.85 19.88 9.13
N SER A 140 8.85 19.88 10.01
CA SER A 140 8.81 19.08 11.24
C SER A 140 7.59 19.48 12.08
N GLY A 141 6.89 18.48 12.64
CA GLY A 141 5.70 18.71 13.48
C GLY A 141 4.37 18.36 12.84
N LYS A 142 3.29 19.04 13.23
CA LYS A 142 1.92 18.76 12.76
C LYS A 142 1.76 19.27 11.34
N SER A 143 1.51 18.38 10.37
CA SER A 143 1.00 18.83 9.08
C SER A 143 -0.52 18.81 9.11
N PRO A 144 -1.19 19.80 8.51
CA PRO A 144 -2.64 19.82 8.44
C PRO A 144 -3.15 18.62 7.64
N LEU A 145 -4.38 18.22 7.94
CA LEU A 145 -5.14 17.34 7.05
C LEU A 145 -5.41 18.07 5.74
N LEU A 146 -4.91 17.54 4.64
CA LEU A 146 -5.05 18.11 3.31
C LEU A 146 -6.14 17.36 2.54
N PRO A 147 -7.23 18.03 2.14
CA PRO A 147 -8.14 17.50 1.14
C PRO A 147 -7.39 17.23 -0.15
N SER A 148 -7.62 16.08 -0.76
CA SER A 148 -7.08 15.72 -2.06
C SER A 148 -8.22 15.54 -3.05
N GLU A 149 -8.01 16.01 -4.28
CA GLU A 149 -9.02 15.93 -5.33
C GLU A 149 -9.42 14.47 -5.60
N CYS A 150 -10.72 14.26 -5.74
CA CYS A 150 -11.29 12.98 -6.17
C CYS A 150 -11.68 13.09 -7.66
N CYS A 151 -11.84 11.97 -8.34
CA CYS A 151 -12.42 11.92 -9.67
C CYS A 151 -13.85 12.49 -9.67
N GLN A 152 -14.38 12.73 -10.87
CA GLN A 152 -15.73 13.27 -11.05
C GLN A 152 -16.81 12.40 -10.39
N TYR A 153 -16.66 11.06 -10.42
CA TYR A 153 -17.65 10.14 -9.87
C TYR A 153 -17.66 10.16 -8.34
N CYS A 154 -16.49 10.09 -7.71
CA CYS A 154 -16.34 10.22 -6.25
C CYS A 154 -16.81 11.58 -5.76
N THR A 155 -16.46 12.65 -6.48
CA THR A 155 -16.90 14.02 -6.17
C THR A 155 -18.41 14.15 -6.25
N ALA A 156 -19.04 13.66 -7.32
CA ALA A 156 -20.50 13.67 -7.47
C ALA A 156 -21.22 12.85 -6.39
N ALA A 157 -20.59 11.78 -5.89
CA ALA A 157 -21.10 10.96 -4.80
C ALA A 157 -20.80 11.55 -3.40
N GLY A 158 -20.18 12.74 -3.29
CA GLY A 158 -19.84 13.37 -2.02
C GLY A 158 -18.70 12.68 -1.24
N ARG A 159 -17.96 11.77 -1.90
CA ARG A 159 -16.84 11.04 -1.31
C ARG A 159 -15.60 11.92 -1.23
N LYS A 160 -14.74 11.63 -0.26
CA LYS A 160 -13.58 12.45 0.06
C LYS A 160 -12.33 11.59 0.24
N ARG A 161 -11.20 12.18 -0.14
CA ARG A 161 -9.87 11.64 0.12
C ARG A 161 -9.05 12.70 0.84
N HIS A 162 -8.51 12.34 1.98
CA HIS A 162 -7.62 13.20 2.75
C HIS A 162 -6.24 12.56 2.85
N ILE A 163 -5.22 13.42 2.92
CA ILE A 163 -3.86 13.01 3.22
C ILE A 163 -3.31 13.87 4.34
N PHE A 164 -2.39 13.32 5.12
CA PHE A 164 -1.52 14.13 5.96
C PHE A 164 -0.10 13.60 5.84
N LEU A 165 0.85 14.51 6.00
CA LEU A 165 2.28 14.21 5.94
C LEU A 165 2.85 14.38 7.34
N ARG A 166 3.76 13.52 7.79
CA ARG A 166 4.37 13.67 9.11
C ARG A 166 5.85 13.36 9.00
N ARG A 167 6.65 14.43 9.08
CA ARG A 167 8.10 14.31 9.16
C ARG A 167 8.54 14.03 10.60
N SER A 168 8.46 12.77 11.02
CA SER A 168 8.92 12.28 12.32
C SER A 168 9.05 10.76 12.31
N LEU A 169 9.66 10.19 13.35
CA LEU A 169 9.58 8.76 13.59
C LEU A 169 8.18 8.40 14.10
N TYR A 170 7.72 7.18 13.82
CA TYR A 170 6.35 6.79 14.15
C TYR A 170 6.13 6.71 15.67
N HIS A 171 7.14 6.27 16.43
CA HIS A 171 7.07 6.17 17.89
C HIS A 171 7.05 7.53 18.60
N GLU A 172 7.48 8.60 17.93
CA GLU A 172 7.43 9.98 18.44
C GLU A 172 6.06 10.63 18.21
N CYS A 173 5.22 10.04 17.35
CA CYS A 173 3.91 10.61 17.00
C CYS A 173 2.88 10.55 18.14
N ASP A 174 3.14 9.73 19.17
CA ASP A 174 2.25 9.50 20.32
C ASP A 174 2.06 10.74 21.20
N GLU A 175 3.10 11.56 21.35
CA GLU A 175 3.06 12.75 22.20
C GLU A 175 2.42 13.97 21.50
N ALA A 176 2.33 13.94 20.16
CA ALA A 176 2.07 15.13 19.33
C ALA A 176 0.69 15.16 18.65
N SER A 177 -0.35 14.56 19.26
CA SER A 177 -1.76 14.51 18.82
C SER A 177 -2.14 13.60 17.65
N LEU A 178 -1.23 12.81 17.07
CA LEU A 178 -1.54 12.07 15.84
C LEU A 178 -2.67 11.05 16.02
N PHE A 179 -2.54 10.13 16.98
CA PHE A 179 -3.48 9.03 17.15
C PHE A 179 -4.87 9.44 17.64
N PRO A 180 -5.01 10.40 18.60
CA PRO A 180 -6.33 10.91 18.95
C PRO A 180 -7.03 11.63 17.79
N GLU A 181 -6.28 12.29 16.91
CA GLU A 181 -6.81 13.06 15.79
C GLU A 181 -7.13 12.16 14.58
N PHE A 182 -6.25 11.21 14.28
CA PHE A 182 -6.34 10.27 13.17
C PHE A 182 -6.01 8.85 13.66
N PRO A 183 -6.95 8.14 14.31
CA PRO A 183 -6.74 6.76 14.72
C PRO A 183 -6.69 5.86 13.47
N PRO A 184 -5.62 5.07 13.25
CA PRO A 184 -5.53 4.21 12.08
C PRO A 184 -6.35 2.93 12.24
N ASP A 185 -6.99 2.50 11.15
CA ASP A 185 -7.56 1.17 11.00
C ASP A 185 -6.48 0.15 10.57
N LEU A 186 -5.43 0.62 9.87
CA LEU A 186 -4.28 -0.17 9.44
C LEU A 186 -2.99 0.66 9.51
N ILE A 187 -1.92 0.04 9.98
CA ILE A 187 -0.55 0.53 9.85
C ILE A 187 0.11 -0.28 8.74
N MET A 188 0.84 0.36 7.83
CA MET A 188 1.55 -0.31 6.74
C MET A 188 2.99 0.20 6.65
N ALA A 189 3.96 -0.71 6.64
CA ALA A 189 5.34 -0.40 6.30
C ALA A 189 5.72 -1.15 5.02
N CYS A 190 5.92 -0.41 3.93
CA CYS A 190 6.27 -0.99 2.64
C CYS A 190 7.78 -1.24 2.58
N ASN A 191 8.19 -2.44 2.18
CA ASN A 191 9.59 -2.79 1.95
C ASN A 191 10.50 -2.33 3.11
N SER A 192 10.09 -2.68 4.34
CA SER A 192 10.52 -1.98 5.56
C SER A 192 12.01 -2.08 5.87
N GLY A 193 12.64 -3.21 5.57
CA GLY A 193 14.05 -3.47 5.89
C GLY A 193 14.36 -3.35 7.39
N HIS A 194 13.37 -3.59 8.26
CA HIS A 194 13.49 -3.24 9.68
C HIS A 194 14.38 -4.18 10.49
N ALA A 195 14.81 -5.30 9.89
CA ALA A 195 15.72 -6.27 10.48
C ALA A 195 17.16 -6.20 9.95
N ASP A 196 17.45 -5.30 9.01
CA ASP A 196 18.79 -5.13 8.44
C ASP A 196 19.58 -4.08 9.24
N GLU A 197 20.14 -3.06 8.56
CA GLU A 197 21.06 -2.06 9.10
C GLU A 197 20.43 -1.11 10.13
N GLU A 198 19.10 -1.09 10.20
CA GLU A 198 18.31 -0.14 11.00
C GLU A 198 17.53 -0.80 12.15
N THR A 199 17.90 -2.02 12.55
CA THR A 199 17.17 -2.77 13.60
C THR A 199 17.02 -1.98 14.91
N GLU A 200 18.05 -1.24 15.32
CA GLU A 200 18.00 -0.42 16.55
C GLU A 200 17.11 0.82 16.40
N SER A 201 17.09 1.46 15.22
CA SER A 201 16.24 2.65 14.97
C SER A 201 14.77 2.25 14.84
N TRP A 202 14.49 1.04 14.35
CA TRP A 202 13.13 0.51 14.22
C TRP A 202 12.53 -0.02 15.52
N ARG A 203 13.34 -0.53 16.45
CA ARG A 203 12.83 -1.16 17.67
C ARG A 203 11.77 -0.32 18.41
N PRO A 204 11.95 0.98 18.68
CA PRO A 204 10.93 1.79 19.35
C PRO A 204 9.63 1.92 18.52
N THR A 205 9.74 2.00 17.18
CA THR A 205 8.59 1.98 16.26
C THR A 205 7.83 0.67 16.36
N LEU A 206 8.53 -0.48 16.34
CA LEU A 206 7.92 -1.79 16.44
C LEU A 206 7.25 -2.00 17.80
N GLU A 207 7.90 -1.58 18.90
CA GLU A 207 7.31 -1.60 20.24
C GLU A 207 6.00 -0.82 20.28
N ARG A 208 6.01 0.39 19.71
CA ARG A 208 4.82 1.24 19.63
C ARG A 208 3.69 0.60 18.80
N ILE A 209 4.02 0.02 17.65
CA ILE A 209 3.04 -0.69 16.80
C ILE A 209 2.37 -1.82 17.58
N LEU A 210 3.16 -2.63 18.29
CA LEU A 210 2.66 -3.76 19.07
C LEU A 210 1.83 -3.31 20.28
N GLU A 211 2.17 -2.20 20.94
CA GLU A 211 1.39 -1.64 22.04
C GLU A 211 0.00 -1.16 21.60
N ARG A 212 -0.12 -0.64 20.38
CA ARG A 212 -1.38 -0.07 19.88
C ARG A 212 -2.45 -1.11 19.58
N ASN A 213 -2.09 -2.38 19.40
CA ASN A 213 -3.03 -3.46 19.07
C ASN A 213 -3.89 -3.15 17.81
N ILE A 214 -3.31 -2.41 16.87
CA ILE A 214 -3.87 -2.11 15.55
C ILE A 214 -3.22 -3.09 14.56
N PRO A 215 -3.94 -3.60 13.54
CA PRO A 215 -3.31 -4.41 12.50
C PRO A 215 -2.16 -3.65 11.84
N ALA A 216 -1.01 -4.30 11.72
CA ALA A 216 0.17 -3.77 11.07
C ALA A 216 0.62 -4.73 9.97
N LEU A 217 0.58 -4.24 8.74
CA LEU A 217 1.03 -4.92 7.53
C LEU A 217 2.46 -4.50 7.23
N PHE A 218 3.30 -5.47 6.93
CA PHE A 218 4.66 -5.26 6.49
C PHE A 218 4.86 -5.92 5.14
N THR A 219 5.70 -5.34 4.30
CA THR A 219 6.10 -5.93 3.03
C THR A 219 7.62 -5.93 2.89
N THR A 220 8.17 -6.87 2.12
CA THR A 220 9.62 -7.00 1.87
C THR A 220 9.90 -7.28 0.40
N PHE A 221 11.16 -7.14 -0.03
CA PHE A 221 11.58 -7.42 -1.41
C PHE A 221 11.79 -8.90 -1.66
N ASN A 222 12.17 -9.66 -0.63
CA ASN A 222 12.42 -11.09 -0.72
C ASN A 222 12.00 -11.85 0.55
N GLU A 223 12.02 -13.18 0.46
CA GLU A 223 11.58 -14.06 1.54
C GLU A 223 12.53 -14.05 2.74
N ALA A 224 13.84 -13.92 2.51
CA ALA A 224 14.84 -13.92 3.55
C ALA A 224 14.66 -12.71 4.49
N GLU A 225 14.52 -11.51 3.94
CA GLU A 225 14.14 -10.29 4.68
C GLU A 225 12.89 -10.52 5.53
N ALA A 226 11.83 -11.12 4.95
CA ALA A 226 10.59 -11.36 5.69
C ALA A 226 10.76 -12.37 6.83
N VAL A 227 11.64 -13.35 6.70
CA VAL A 227 11.94 -14.33 7.76
C VAL A 227 12.73 -13.66 8.89
N ASP A 228 13.70 -12.82 8.58
CA ASP A 228 14.51 -12.10 9.56
C ASP A 228 13.67 -11.07 10.32
N GLU A 229 12.87 -10.28 9.61
CA GLU A 229 11.91 -9.33 10.18
C GLU A 229 10.89 -10.00 11.11
N GLN A 230 10.31 -11.14 10.70
CA GLN A 230 9.43 -11.91 11.58
C GLN A 230 10.15 -12.42 12.81
N SER A 231 11.41 -12.84 12.69
CA SER A 231 12.19 -13.34 13.82
C SER A 231 12.40 -12.26 14.88
N VAL A 232 12.67 -11.01 14.47
CA VAL A 232 12.68 -9.85 15.36
C VAL A 232 11.33 -9.68 16.07
N LEU A 233 10.23 -9.62 15.33
CA LEU A 233 8.89 -9.42 15.89
C LEU A 233 8.44 -10.56 16.82
N ARG A 234 8.79 -11.81 16.51
CA ARG A 234 8.52 -12.97 17.38
C ARG A 234 9.27 -12.87 18.70
N ARG A 235 10.55 -12.44 18.69
CA ARG A 235 11.32 -12.17 19.92
C ARG A 235 10.71 -11.05 20.75
N MET A 236 10.02 -10.11 20.11
CA MET A 236 9.28 -9.02 20.78
C MET A 236 7.88 -9.44 21.26
N GLY A 237 7.50 -10.71 21.06
CA GLY A 237 6.20 -11.25 21.49
C GLY A 237 5.04 -10.87 20.58
N ALA A 238 5.28 -10.46 19.33
CA ALA A 238 4.21 -10.10 18.40
C ALA A 238 3.24 -11.27 18.14
N ARG A 239 1.95 -10.95 18.08
CA ARG A 239 0.91 -11.87 17.63
C ARG A 239 0.71 -11.71 16.12
N PHE A 240 1.03 -12.77 15.39
CA PHE A 240 0.83 -12.85 13.95
C PHE A 240 -0.62 -13.17 13.62
N ILE A 241 -1.22 -12.36 12.75
CA ILE A 241 -2.49 -12.67 12.08
C ILE A 241 -2.21 -13.48 10.82
N GLN A 242 -1.12 -13.13 10.13
CA GLN A 242 -0.66 -13.79 8.92
C GLN A 242 0.88 -13.89 8.99
N ASP A 243 1.41 -15.10 8.90
CA ASP A 243 2.86 -15.33 8.74
C ASP A 243 3.31 -14.94 7.32
N CYS A 244 4.62 -14.85 7.08
CA CYS A 244 5.13 -14.50 5.75
C CYS A 244 4.54 -15.39 4.65
N GLY A 245 4.08 -14.74 3.59
CA GLY A 245 3.71 -15.37 2.35
C GLY A 245 3.95 -14.42 1.18
N LYS A 246 4.04 -15.03 -0.01
CA LYS A 246 4.09 -14.28 -1.26
C LYS A 246 2.84 -13.40 -1.39
N ASN A 247 3.05 -12.11 -1.58
CA ASN A 247 1.97 -11.17 -1.78
C ASN A 247 1.34 -11.36 -3.16
N ARG A 248 0.04 -11.63 -3.23
CA ARG A 248 -0.67 -11.75 -4.51
C ARG A 248 -0.62 -10.46 -5.33
N TRP A 249 -0.55 -9.32 -4.66
CA TRP A 249 -0.64 -7.99 -5.24
C TRP A 249 0.72 -7.27 -5.29
N HIS A 250 1.81 -8.03 -5.36
CA HIS A 250 3.14 -7.47 -5.57
C HIS A 250 3.25 -6.81 -6.96
N GLY A 251 4.11 -5.81 -7.11
CA GLY A 251 4.36 -5.19 -8.41
C GLY A 251 4.98 -6.18 -9.41
N LEU A 252 4.57 -6.15 -10.68
CA LEU A 252 5.09 -7.05 -11.72
C LEU A 252 6.34 -6.53 -12.44
N VAL A 253 6.79 -5.31 -12.11
CA VAL A 253 7.96 -4.70 -12.74
C VAL A 253 9.21 -5.15 -11.99
N PRO A 254 10.14 -5.89 -12.63
CA PRO A 254 11.39 -6.26 -12.00
C PRO A 254 12.25 -5.01 -11.82
N LYS A 255 12.87 -4.89 -10.65
CA LYS A 255 13.85 -3.87 -10.34
C LYS A 255 15.21 -4.50 -10.13
N ILE A 256 16.24 -3.81 -10.58
CA ILE A 256 17.62 -4.19 -10.31
C ILE A 256 18.15 -3.16 -9.34
N GLU A 257 18.46 -3.61 -8.13
CA GLU A 257 19.13 -2.78 -7.12
C GLU A 257 20.47 -3.38 -6.77
N ASN A 258 21.39 -2.50 -6.38
CA ASN A 258 22.75 -2.88 -6.02
C ASN A 258 22.87 -3.02 -4.50
N PHE A 259 22.31 -4.08 -3.93
CA PHE A 259 22.59 -4.46 -2.55
C PHE A 259 23.91 -5.26 -2.51
N GLY A 260 25.04 -4.55 -2.51
CA GLY A 260 26.37 -5.16 -2.40
C GLY A 260 27.03 -5.55 -3.72
N ALA A 261 27.49 -6.80 -3.84
CA ALA A 261 28.34 -7.30 -4.95
C ALA A 261 27.60 -8.16 -6.00
N ARG A 262 26.26 -8.24 -5.93
CA ARG A 262 25.44 -9.03 -6.86
C ARG A 262 24.24 -8.21 -7.30
N TYR A 263 24.00 -8.19 -8.61
CA TYR A 263 22.76 -7.67 -9.18
C TYR A 263 21.64 -8.67 -8.89
N GLU A 264 20.77 -8.31 -7.97
CA GLU A 264 19.59 -9.08 -7.64
C GLU A 264 18.34 -8.41 -8.21
N VAL A 265 17.37 -9.25 -8.60
CA VAL A 265 16.09 -8.79 -9.17
C VAL A 265 15.04 -8.82 -8.08
N PHE A 266 14.42 -7.67 -7.83
CA PHE A 266 13.42 -7.49 -6.79
C PHE A 266 12.09 -7.02 -7.35
N TYR A 267 11.03 -7.26 -6.59
CA TYR A 267 9.68 -6.77 -6.87
C TYR A 267 9.16 -6.03 -5.65
N ASN A 268 8.39 -4.97 -5.86
CA ASN A 268 7.86 -4.20 -4.74
C ASN A 268 6.75 -4.98 -4.04
N ASN A 269 6.73 -4.87 -2.71
CA ASN A 269 5.80 -5.58 -1.85
C ASN A 269 5.75 -7.09 -2.15
N TYR A 270 6.89 -7.76 -2.36
CA TYR A 270 6.89 -9.12 -2.89
C TYR A 270 6.39 -10.17 -1.89
N PHE A 271 6.79 -10.03 -0.63
CA PHE A 271 6.29 -10.81 0.49
C PHE A 271 5.58 -9.90 1.49
N THR A 272 4.64 -10.47 2.23
CA THR A 272 3.85 -9.75 3.24
C THR A 272 3.65 -10.60 4.48
N TYR A 273 3.52 -9.95 5.62
CA TYR A 273 3.01 -10.55 6.86
C TYR A 273 2.23 -9.50 7.67
N ILE A 274 1.40 -9.96 8.61
CA ILE A 274 0.53 -9.09 9.41
C ILE A 274 0.64 -9.46 10.88
N VAL A 275 0.86 -8.46 11.72
CA VAL A 275 0.83 -8.58 13.19
C VAL A 275 -0.24 -7.69 13.80
N LYS A 276 -0.68 -8.03 15.01
CA LYS A 276 -1.60 -7.19 15.80
C LYS A 276 -1.45 -7.47 17.29
N GLY A 277 -0.81 -6.55 17.99
CA GLY A 277 -0.61 -6.67 19.42
C GLY A 277 0.50 -7.66 19.80
N LYS A 278 0.72 -7.79 21.11
CA LYS A 278 1.55 -8.86 21.70
C LYS A 278 0.68 -10.08 22.05
N LYS A 279 1.31 -11.25 22.15
CA LYS A 279 0.70 -12.49 22.65
C LYS A 279 0.37 -12.39 24.14
#